data_AF-A5DH35-F1
#
_entry.id   AF-A5DH35-F1
#
_cell.length_a   1.000
_cell.length_b   1.000
_cell.length_c   1.000
_cell.angle_alpha   90.00
_cell.angle_beta   90.00
_cell.angle_gamma   90.00
#
_symmetry.space_group_name_H-M   'P 1'
#
loop_
_entity.id
_entity.type
_entity.pdbx_description
1 polymer ?
#
loop_
_entity_poly.entity_id
_entity_poly.type
_entity_poly.pdbx_seq_one_letter_code
_entity_poly.pdbx_strand_id
1 'polypeptide(L)'
;MLADVDPAIQKWAKYVLVLLICQVPRPFSWSSFLTLNPAIRRILRKYADGDFIAKWCNPAATISSLSNAITCAFLYRASVNNARIAKDYMSIYLLSTYVERNSPSTEIYVSRFSKYRKLSHYDSPTLKKLYENKELIIFPALFGQLLSNYLTPTRLGLNRKYQSQLIRSRILDPIWSNFSLGVRFHYVNWGGLLHRYLMHNAILAAFFLLTTFKTKFLDLYYKVKYDMSEESVSHITKQYLLHAAHMANSWTNFMYFPNLISMLLISLSAPLMKPSKSKLSLKTYMKSIGFTAAFVTLIANSMDFIPDWGITKGGENIRHLSKQSIDKVNDYIFQILILSKWRILKENHRLFRGVNWSRIEAAVMSVGVYKLMSLNECTSDDDVKSDPLVNAVGHIMN
;
A
#
# COMPACT_ATOMS: atom_id res chain seq x y z
N MET A 1 23.95 -12.71 -24.94
CA MET A 1 22.83 -12.97 -25.88
C MET A 1 21.46 -12.43 -25.42
N LEU A 2 21.35 -11.53 -24.43
CA LEU A 2 20.07 -10.92 -24.02
C LEU A 2 19.92 -9.43 -24.40
N ALA A 3 20.86 -8.90 -25.19
CA ALA A 3 20.91 -7.48 -25.54
C ALA A 3 19.94 -7.06 -26.67
N ASP A 4 19.37 -8.01 -27.41
CA ASP A 4 18.48 -7.73 -28.57
C ASP A 4 16.98 -7.89 -28.29
N VAL A 5 16.58 -8.14 -27.04
CA VAL A 5 15.15 -8.23 -26.70
C VAL A 5 14.61 -6.81 -26.49
N ASP A 6 13.63 -6.41 -27.29
CA ASP A 6 12.98 -5.09 -27.19
C ASP A 6 12.64 -4.78 -25.71
N PRO A 7 13.08 -3.65 -25.15
CA PRO A 7 12.83 -3.29 -23.75
C PRO A 7 11.34 -3.27 -23.38
N ALA A 8 10.44 -3.13 -24.36
CA ALA A 8 9.01 -3.29 -24.15
C ALA A 8 8.60 -4.73 -23.78
N ILE A 9 9.23 -5.74 -24.41
CA ILE A 9 8.98 -7.17 -24.18
C ILE A 9 9.55 -7.57 -22.80
N GLN A 10 10.72 -7.06 -22.44
CA GLN A 10 11.30 -7.29 -21.10
C GLN A 10 10.42 -6.70 -19.99
N LYS A 11 9.91 -5.47 -20.17
CA LYS A 11 8.95 -4.86 -19.23
C LYS A 11 7.63 -5.64 -19.17
N TRP A 12 7.13 -6.12 -20.30
CA TRP A 12 5.91 -6.91 -20.36
C TRP A 12 6.05 -8.20 -19.54
N ALA A 13 7.13 -8.94 -19.75
CA ALA A 13 7.42 -10.16 -19.02
C ALA A 13 7.55 -9.92 -17.50
N LYS A 14 8.21 -8.82 -17.10
CA LYS A 14 8.31 -8.41 -15.69
C LYS A 14 6.92 -8.18 -15.08
N TYR A 15 6.03 -7.48 -15.78
CA TYR A 15 4.67 -7.24 -15.28
C TYR A 15 3.81 -8.50 -15.24
N VAL A 16 3.92 -9.39 -16.23
CA VAL A 16 3.23 -10.69 -16.18
C VAL A 16 3.60 -11.45 -14.91
N LEU A 17 4.90 -11.53 -14.62
CA LEU A 17 5.41 -12.28 -13.46
C LEU A 17 4.90 -11.69 -12.14
N VAL A 18 4.99 -10.36 -11.98
CA VAL A 18 4.49 -9.65 -10.80
C VAL A 18 2.98 -9.84 -10.61
N LEU A 19 2.21 -9.74 -11.69
CA LEU A 19 0.75 -9.86 -11.64
C LEU A 19 0.30 -11.30 -11.37
N LEU A 20 1.05 -12.32 -11.83
CA LEU A 20 0.83 -13.72 -11.49
C LEU A 20 1.09 -14.00 -10.01
N ILE A 21 2.21 -13.49 -9.47
CA ILE A 21 2.54 -13.61 -8.03
C ILE A 21 1.45 -12.94 -7.17
N CYS A 22 0.95 -11.79 -7.62
CA CYS A 22 -0.14 -11.07 -6.97
C CYS A 22 -1.54 -11.67 -7.25
N GLN A 23 -1.64 -12.77 -8.00
CA GLN A 23 -2.88 -13.45 -8.37
C GLN A 23 -3.93 -12.51 -9.01
N VAL A 24 -3.48 -11.54 -9.80
CA VAL A 24 -4.36 -10.57 -10.46
C VAL A 24 -5.09 -11.27 -11.62
N PRO A 25 -6.42 -11.12 -11.75
CA PRO A 25 -7.16 -11.73 -12.84
C PRO A 25 -6.72 -11.17 -14.20
N ARG A 26 -6.45 -12.06 -15.17
CA ARG A 26 -5.98 -11.74 -16.54
C ARG A 26 -4.64 -10.97 -16.56
N PRO A 27 -3.56 -11.56 -16.01
CA PRO A 27 -2.26 -10.90 -15.87
C PRO A 27 -1.67 -10.48 -17.21
N PHE A 28 -1.83 -11.31 -18.25
CA PHE A 28 -1.37 -11.01 -19.62
C PHE A 28 -2.07 -9.80 -20.26
N SER A 29 -3.36 -9.60 -20.00
CA SER A 29 -4.09 -8.44 -20.53
C SER A 29 -3.64 -7.15 -19.83
N TRP A 30 -3.35 -7.23 -18.53
CA TRP A 30 -2.85 -6.12 -17.75
C TRP A 30 -1.40 -5.77 -18.09
N SER A 31 -0.53 -6.75 -18.28
CA SER A 31 0.84 -6.51 -18.72
C SER A 31 0.87 -5.86 -20.11
N SER A 32 0.05 -6.32 -21.05
CA SER A 32 -0.07 -5.73 -22.38
C SER A 32 -0.58 -4.28 -22.33
N PHE A 33 -1.49 -3.98 -21.40
CA PHE A 33 -1.94 -2.61 -21.15
C PHE A 33 -0.82 -1.74 -20.55
N LEU A 34 -0.07 -2.25 -19.57
CA LEU A 34 1.01 -1.52 -18.90
C LEU A 34 2.19 -1.22 -19.85
N THR A 35 2.37 -2.01 -20.90
CA THR A 35 3.41 -1.81 -21.93
C THR A 35 2.91 -1.10 -23.18
N LEU A 36 1.66 -0.67 -23.23
CA LEU A 36 1.04 -0.09 -24.43
C LEU A 36 1.55 1.33 -24.76
N ASN A 37 1.84 2.15 -23.74
CA ASN A 37 2.21 3.56 -23.92
C ASN A 37 3.52 3.74 -24.73
N PRO A 38 4.64 3.04 -24.45
CA PRO A 38 5.84 3.13 -25.28
C PRO A 38 5.61 2.72 -26.75
N ALA A 39 4.75 1.72 -26.99
CA ALA A 39 4.43 1.26 -28.34
C ALA A 39 3.59 2.28 -29.12
N ILE A 40 2.57 2.88 -28.49
CA ILE A 40 1.76 3.96 -29.08
C ILE A 40 2.64 5.17 -29.41
N ARG A 41 3.55 5.55 -28.51
CA ARG A 41 4.49 6.66 -28.74
C ARG A 41 5.42 6.41 -29.93
N ARG A 42 5.89 5.19 -30.13
CA ARG A 42 6.70 4.80 -31.31
C ARG A 42 5.90 4.86 -32.61
N ILE A 43 4.66 4.39 -32.61
CA ILE A 43 3.78 4.44 -33.78
C ILE A 43 3.46 5.91 -34.14
N LEU A 44 3.10 6.73 -33.17
CA LEU A 44 2.84 8.16 -33.39
C LEU A 44 4.06 8.91 -33.92
N ARG A 45 5.27 8.59 -33.43
CA ARG A 45 6.51 9.16 -33.98
C ARG A 45 6.82 8.70 -35.41
N LYS A 46 6.40 7.49 -35.78
CA LYS A 46 6.65 6.91 -37.11
C LYS A 46 5.70 7.43 -38.19
N TYR A 47 4.46 7.80 -37.81
CA TYR A 47 3.39 8.23 -38.73
C TYR A 47 3.07 9.73 -38.65
N ALA A 48 3.74 10.49 -37.78
CA ALA A 48 3.58 11.93 -37.76
C ALA A 48 4.41 12.54 -38.91
N ASP A 49 3.71 13.07 -39.92
CA ASP A 49 4.32 13.77 -41.06
C ASP A 49 5.17 14.96 -40.60
N GLY A 50 6.35 15.14 -41.20
CA GLY A 50 7.30 16.22 -40.87
C GLY A 50 6.68 17.62 -40.94
N ASP A 51 5.76 17.85 -41.88
CA ASP A 51 5.07 19.14 -42.07
C ASP A 51 3.94 19.41 -41.06
N PHE A 52 3.35 18.35 -40.48
CA PHE A 52 2.33 18.47 -39.44
C PHE A 52 2.96 18.75 -38.06
N ILE A 53 4.14 18.18 -37.82
CA ILE A 53 4.97 18.35 -36.62
C ILE A 53 5.59 19.75 -36.57
N ALA A 54 6.03 20.30 -37.71
CA ALA A 54 6.69 21.61 -37.81
C ALA A 54 5.80 22.79 -37.40
N LYS A 55 4.46 22.63 -37.44
CA LYS A 55 3.50 23.65 -37.00
C LYS A 55 3.36 23.74 -35.48
N TRP A 56 3.94 22.82 -34.71
CA TRP A 56 3.79 22.75 -33.26
C TRP A 56 5.02 23.33 -32.57
N CYS A 57 4.83 24.29 -31.65
CA CYS A 57 5.94 24.90 -30.89
C CYS A 57 6.79 23.89 -30.09
N ASN A 58 6.25 22.70 -29.76
CA ASN A 58 6.98 21.64 -29.06
C ASN A 58 6.48 20.24 -29.47
N PRO A 59 6.94 19.69 -30.60
CA PRO A 59 6.39 18.46 -31.16
C PRO A 59 6.58 17.23 -30.27
N ALA A 60 7.70 17.14 -29.55
CA ALA A 60 7.97 16.03 -28.65
C ALA A 60 6.99 15.97 -27.46
N ALA A 61 6.66 17.14 -26.88
CA ALA A 61 5.72 17.26 -25.77
C ALA A 61 4.28 16.97 -26.23
N THR A 62 3.88 17.48 -27.39
CA THR A 62 2.53 17.25 -27.93
C THR A 62 2.31 15.80 -28.35
N ILE A 63 3.31 15.13 -28.94
CA ILE A 63 3.25 13.69 -29.25
C ILE A 63 3.15 12.86 -27.96
N SER A 64 3.85 13.26 -26.89
CA SER A 64 3.75 12.61 -25.59
C SER A 64 2.37 12.76 -24.97
N SER A 65 1.85 13.99 -24.95
CA SER A 65 0.50 14.31 -24.48
C SER A 65 -0.56 13.51 -25.25
N LEU A 66 -0.43 13.43 -26.58
CA LEU A 66 -1.33 12.66 -27.43
C LEU A 66 -1.23 11.14 -27.18
N SER A 67 -0.02 10.60 -27.01
CA SER A 67 0.21 9.19 -26.64
C SER A 67 -0.42 8.84 -25.29
N ASN A 68 -0.25 9.73 -24.31
CA ASN A 68 -0.83 9.58 -22.98
C ASN A 68 -2.36 9.67 -23.02
N ALA A 69 -2.91 10.58 -23.82
CA ALA A 69 -4.35 10.72 -24.02
C ALA A 69 -4.96 9.47 -24.69
N ILE A 70 -4.32 8.95 -25.75
CA ILE A 70 -4.75 7.73 -26.44
C ILE A 70 -4.68 6.51 -25.51
N THR A 71 -3.58 6.37 -24.77
CA THR A 71 -3.43 5.30 -23.77
C THR A 71 -4.54 5.36 -22.71
N CYS A 72 -4.89 6.55 -22.24
CA CYS A 72 -5.97 6.75 -21.28
C CYS A 72 -7.36 6.53 -21.88
N ALA A 73 -7.56 6.81 -23.18
CA ALA A 73 -8.80 6.47 -23.88
C ALA A 73 -8.99 4.94 -24.00
N PHE A 74 -7.92 4.19 -24.28
CA PHE A 74 -7.94 2.74 -24.24
C PHE A 74 -8.20 2.20 -22.83
N LEU A 75 -7.57 2.80 -21.81
CA LEU A 75 -7.83 2.46 -20.40
C LEU A 75 -9.30 2.67 -20.02
N TYR A 76 -9.88 3.81 -20.39
CA TYR A 76 -11.28 4.11 -20.16
C TYR A 76 -12.17 3.07 -20.83
N ARG A 77 -11.98 2.81 -22.13
CA ARG A 77 -12.77 1.82 -22.87
C ARG A 77 -12.67 0.41 -22.28
N ALA A 78 -11.47 0.00 -21.86
CA ALA A 78 -11.24 -1.30 -21.24
C ALA A 78 -11.83 -1.42 -19.82
N SER A 79 -11.92 -0.30 -19.10
CA SER A 79 -12.34 -0.27 -17.69
C SER A 79 -13.82 0.00 -17.48
N VAL A 80 -14.49 0.80 -18.31
CA VAL A 80 -15.89 1.23 -18.11
C VAL A 80 -16.87 0.07 -17.89
N ASN A 81 -16.78 -0.99 -18.68
CA ASN A 81 -17.69 -2.14 -18.56
C ASN A 81 -17.11 -3.29 -17.73
N ASN A 82 -15.89 -3.16 -17.21
CA ASN A 82 -15.23 -4.22 -16.47
C ASN A 82 -15.42 -4.02 -14.96
N ALA A 83 -16.30 -4.83 -14.36
CA ALA A 83 -16.54 -4.82 -12.92
C ALA A 83 -15.38 -5.41 -12.09
N ARG A 84 -14.44 -6.13 -12.72
CA ARG A 84 -13.28 -6.70 -12.01
C ARG A 84 -12.20 -5.66 -11.71
N ILE A 85 -12.23 -4.52 -12.41
CA ILE A 85 -11.29 -3.42 -12.16
C ILE A 85 -11.84 -2.59 -11.01
N ALA A 86 -11.11 -2.55 -9.89
CA ALA A 86 -11.43 -1.72 -8.73
C ALA A 86 -11.12 -0.24 -9.03
N LYS A 87 -11.93 0.37 -9.92
CA LYS A 87 -11.79 1.74 -10.40
C LYS A 87 -11.84 2.76 -9.27
N ASP A 88 -12.69 2.53 -8.28
CA ASP A 88 -12.77 3.34 -7.06
C ASP A 88 -11.49 3.26 -6.21
N TYR A 89 -10.95 2.05 -6.01
CA TYR A 89 -9.68 1.85 -5.32
C TYR A 89 -8.55 2.58 -6.05
N MET A 90 -8.42 2.38 -7.36
CA MET A 90 -7.36 3.06 -8.13
C MET A 90 -7.52 4.56 -8.16
N SER A 91 -8.75 5.10 -8.23
CA SER A 91 -8.96 6.54 -8.17
C SER A 91 -8.49 7.13 -6.83
N ILE A 92 -8.79 6.44 -5.72
CA ILE A 92 -8.34 6.86 -4.38
C ILE A 92 -6.82 6.71 -4.24
N TYR A 93 -6.25 5.62 -4.74
CA TYR A 93 -4.80 5.41 -4.74
C TYR A 93 -4.08 6.52 -5.53
N LEU A 94 -4.51 6.80 -6.77
CA LEU A 94 -3.93 7.84 -7.62
C LEU A 94 -4.03 9.22 -6.97
N LEU A 95 -5.17 9.53 -6.34
CA LEU A 95 -5.36 10.77 -5.59
C LEU A 95 -4.47 10.81 -4.35
N SER A 96 -4.35 9.72 -3.60
CA SER A 96 -3.46 9.61 -2.43
C SER A 96 -2.01 9.83 -2.83
N THR A 97 -1.53 9.18 -3.90
CA THR A 97 -0.17 9.36 -4.41
C THR A 97 0.07 10.79 -4.87
N TYR A 98 -0.93 11.44 -5.49
CA TYR A 98 -0.83 12.85 -5.83
C TYR A 98 -0.78 13.75 -4.58
N VAL A 99 -1.54 13.42 -3.54
CA VAL A 99 -1.55 14.15 -2.26
C VAL A 99 -0.26 13.90 -1.46
N GLU A 100 0.31 12.70 -1.47
CA GLU A 100 1.60 12.37 -0.83
C GLU A 100 2.73 13.25 -1.38
N ARG A 101 2.74 13.51 -2.69
CA ARG A 101 3.65 14.49 -3.32
C ARG A 101 3.48 15.89 -2.72
N ASN A 102 2.28 16.24 -2.27
CA ASN A 102 1.96 17.49 -1.59
C ASN A 102 1.68 17.30 -0.08
N SER A 103 2.38 16.37 0.56
CA SER A 103 2.22 16.11 1.99
C SER A 103 2.66 17.31 2.84
N PRO A 104 2.20 17.43 4.10
CA PRO A 104 2.60 18.51 5.01
C PRO A 104 4.11 18.62 5.22
N SER A 105 4.84 17.52 5.05
CA SER A 105 6.30 17.42 5.19
C SER A 105 7.09 17.78 3.94
N THR A 106 6.48 17.84 2.74
CA THR A 106 7.20 18.21 1.52
C THR A 106 7.20 19.72 1.32
N GLU A 107 8.29 20.31 0.87
CA GLU A 107 8.36 21.76 0.56
C GLU A 107 7.70 22.14 -0.78
N ILE A 108 7.03 21.18 -1.43
CA ILE A 108 6.39 21.39 -2.72
C ILE A 108 5.08 22.16 -2.53
N TYR A 109 5.01 23.39 -3.04
CA TYR A 109 3.80 24.22 -3.01
C TYR A 109 3.04 24.14 -4.34
N VAL A 110 1.99 23.33 -4.37
CA VAL A 110 1.18 23.11 -5.59
C VAL A 110 0.20 24.28 -5.85
N SER A 111 -0.16 25.04 -4.82
CA SER A 111 -1.09 26.20 -4.95
C SER A 111 -0.88 27.23 -3.83
N ARG A 112 -1.44 28.44 -3.99
CA ARG A 112 -1.40 29.48 -2.93
C ARG A 112 -1.95 28.99 -1.59
N PHE A 113 -2.95 28.10 -1.62
CA PHE A 113 -3.56 27.53 -0.42
C PHE A 113 -2.81 26.31 0.14
N SER A 114 -1.88 25.72 -0.62
CA SER A 114 -1.08 24.59 -0.15
C SER A 114 -0.12 24.98 0.98
N LYS A 115 0.26 26.26 1.08
CA LYS A 115 1.10 26.81 2.15
C LYS A 115 0.52 26.52 3.54
N TYR A 116 -0.79 26.74 3.72
CA TYR A 116 -1.48 26.47 4.98
C TYR A 116 -1.55 24.99 5.37
N ARG A 117 -1.18 24.06 4.48
CA ARG A 117 -1.10 22.63 4.80
C ARG A 117 0.29 22.17 5.17
N LYS A 118 1.32 23.02 5.03
CA LYS A 118 2.71 22.65 5.30
C LYS A 118 3.06 22.85 6.76
N LEU A 119 3.85 21.92 7.29
CA LEU A 119 4.37 22.00 8.65
C LEU A 119 5.28 23.23 8.83
N SER A 120 5.98 23.62 7.76
CA SER A 120 6.82 24.83 7.70
C SER A 120 6.04 26.14 7.86
N HIS A 121 4.73 26.13 7.62
CA HIS A 121 3.89 27.31 7.82
C HIS A 121 3.57 27.55 9.30
N TYR A 122 3.74 26.53 10.15
CA TYR A 122 3.40 26.60 11.57
C TYR A 122 4.68 26.52 12.43
N ASP A 123 5.00 27.60 13.14
CA ASP A 123 6.18 27.68 14.01
C ASP A 123 5.96 27.09 15.42
N SER A 124 5.03 26.13 15.55
CA SER A 124 4.79 25.47 16.83
C SER A 124 5.70 24.24 17.00
N PRO A 125 6.59 24.21 18.01
CA PRO A 125 7.44 23.04 18.27
C PRO A 125 6.61 21.82 18.70
N THR A 126 5.49 22.05 19.38
CA THR A 126 4.54 21.00 19.80
C THR A 126 3.88 20.33 18.60
N LEU A 127 3.48 21.10 17.59
CA LEU A 127 2.90 20.55 16.37
C LEU A 127 3.91 19.73 15.57
N LYS A 128 5.16 20.21 15.48
CA LYS A 128 6.26 19.48 14.83
C LYS A 128 6.52 18.14 15.54
N LYS A 129 6.63 18.14 16.87
CA LYS A 129 6.82 16.92 17.67
C LYS A 129 5.64 15.94 17.58
N LEU A 130 4.40 16.45 17.50
CA LEU A 130 3.21 15.62 17.32
C LEU A 130 3.17 15.00 15.92
N TYR A 131 3.59 15.75 14.89
CA TYR A 131 3.70 15.26 13.53
C TYR A 131 4.79 14.20 13.36
N GLU A 132 5.94 14.37 14.03
CA GLU A 132 7.04 13.39 14.05
C GLU A 132 6.66 12.04 14.67
N ASN A 133 5.65 12.02 15.54
CA ASN A 133 5.17 10.82 16.22
C ASN A 133 3.69 10.53 15.91
N LYS A 134 3.21 11.01 14.76
CA LYS A 134 1.81 10.92 14.34
C LYS A 134 1.29 9.48 14.28
N GLU A 135 2.17 8.51 14.05
CA GLU A 135 1.87 7.09 14.02
C GLU A 135 1.25 6.60 15.33
N LEU A 136 1.64 7.18 16.47
CA LEU A 136 1.11 6.83 17.80
C LEU A 136 -0.38 7.16 17.96
N ILE A 137 -0.93 8.04 17.12
CA ILE A 137 -2.34 8.43 17.18
C ILE A 137 -3.08 7.86 15.96
N ILE A 138 -2.50 8.00 14.77
CA ILE A 138 -3.14 7.63 13.50
C ILE A 138 -3.35 6.12 13.43
N PHE A 139 -2.31 5.31 13.68
CA PHE A 139 -2.43 3.85 13.58
C PHE A 139 -3.47 3.29 14.57
N PRO A 140 -3.45 3.66 15.86
CA PRO A 140 -4.48 3.24 16.80
C PRO A 140 -5.90 3.65 16.42
N ALA A 141 -6.09 4.87 15.92
CA ALA A 141 -7.40 5.34 15.46
C ALA A 141 -7.91 4.53 14.27
N LEU A 142 -7.04 4.25 13.29
CA LEU A 142 -7.37 3.46 12.11
C LEU A 142 -7.66 2.01 12.47
N PHE A 143 -6.84 1.39 13.31
CA PHE A 143 -7.06 0.01 13.76
C PHE A 143 -8.35 -0.11 14.59
N GLY A 144 -8.61 0.82 15.51
CA GLY A 144 -9.87 0.89 16.24
C GLY A 144 -11.09 1.00 15.32
N GLN A 145 -11.00 1.83 14.27
CA GLN A 145 -12.06 1.94 13.26
C GLN A 145 -12.21 0.67 12.42
N LEU A 146 -11.11 -0.01 12.07
CA LEU A 146 -11.11 -1.29 11.34
C LEU A 146 -11.79 -2.38 12.17
N LEU A 147 -11.36 -2.54 13.42
CA LEU A 147 -11.88 -3.53 14.36
C LEU A 147 -13.37 -3.31 14.64
N SER A 148 -13.76 -2.05 14.89
CA SER A 148 -15.17 -1.66 15.07
C SER A 148 -16.02 -2.04 13.86
N ASN A 149 -15.54 -1.82 12.63
CA ASN A 149 -16.29 -2.21 11.43
C ASN A 149 -16.41 -3.73 11.25
N TYR A 150 -15.37 -4.47 11.63
CA TYR A 150 -15.31 -5.92 11.51
C TYR A 150 -16.20 -6.66 12.53
N LEU A 151 -16.09 -6.27 13.81
CA LEU A 151 -16.77 -6.93 14.92
C LEU A 151 -18.21 -6.47 15.16
N THR A 152 -18.58 -5.25 14.75
CA THR A 152 -19.96 -4.77 14.98
C THR A 152 -20.96 -5.56 14.12
N PRO A 153 -21.90 -6.33 14.73
CA PRO A 153 -22.95 -7.01 13.98
C PRO A 153 -23.87 -5.96 13.34
N THR A 154 -23.93 -5.94 12.02
CA THR A 154 -24.92 -5.15 11.29
C THR A 154 -26.05 -6.06 10.82
N ARG A 155 -27.32 -5.73 11.12
CA ARG A 155 -28.52 -6.43 10.62
C ARG A 155 -28.52 -6.73 9.11
N LEU A 156 -27.76 -5.96 8.33
CA LEU A 156 -27.67 -6.07 6.87
C LEU A 156 -26.31 -6.59 6.36
N GLY A 157 -25.38 -6.97 7.25
CA GLY A 157 -24.02 -7.37 6.84
C GLY A 157 -23.21 -6.32 6.07
N LEU A 158 -23.71 -5.09 5.90
CA LEU A 158 -23.17 -4.07 5.00
C LEU A 158 -21.69 -3.75 5.29
N ASN A 159 -21.32 -3.60 6.56
CA ASN A 159 -19.92 -3.35 6.90
C ASN A 159 -19.00 -4.50 6.47
N ARG A 160 -19.48 -5.75 6.59
CA ARG A 160 -18.76 -6.95 6.14
C ARG A 160 -18.73 -7.07 4.61
N LYS A 161 -19.76 -6.60 3.91
CA LYS A 161 -19.86 -6.57 2.43
C LYS A 161 -18.85 -5.59 1.80
N TYR A 162 -18.66 -4.41 2.39
CA TYR A 162 -17.79 -3.36 1.83
C TYR A 162 -16.42 -3.24 2.50
N GLN A 163 -16.09 -4.12 3.44
CA GLN A 163 -14.72 -4.23 3.93
C GLN A 163 -13.84 -4.84 2.84
N SER A 164 -12.57 -4.42 2.77
CA SER A 164 -11.62 -5.03 1.82
C SER A 164 -11.58 -6.53 2.03
N GLN A 165 -11.89 -7.29 0.97
CA GLN A 165 -11.88 -8.74 1.00
C GLN A 165 -10.49 -9.26 1.37
N LEU A 166 -9.42 -8.57 0.95
CA LEU A 166 -8.05 -8.94 1.28
C LEU A 166 -7.80 -8.86 2.79
N ILE A 167 -8.02 -7.71 3.42
CA ILE A 167 -7.81 -7.56 4.87
C ILE A 167 -8.71 -8.53 5.65
N ARG A 168 -9.97 -8.66 5.21
CA ARG A 168 -10.92 -9.53 5.88
C ARG A 168 -10.53 -11.00 5.77
N SER A 169 -10.39 -11.56 4.57
CA SER A 169 -10.18 -13.00 4.38
C SER A 169 -8.75 -13.45 4.63
N ARG A 170 -7.77 -12.56 4.45
CA ARG A 170 -6.34 -12.89 4.60
C ARG A 170 -5.76 -12.47 5.94
N ILE A 171 -6.32 -11.50 6.66
CA ILE A 171 -5.75 -11.06 7.94
C ILE A 171 -6.73 -11.31 9.09
N LEU A 172 -7.91 -10.68 9.05
CA LEU A 172 -8.82 -10.69 10.20
C LEU A 172 -9.51 -12.05 10.41
N ASP A 173 -10.12 -12.64 9.37
CA ASP A 173 -10.85 -13.91 9.48
C ASP A 173 -9.93 -15.06 9.97
N PRO A 174 -8.69 -15.24 9.46
CA PRO A 174 -7.78 -16.26 9.99
C PRO A 174 -7.41 -16.07 11.46
N ILE A 175 -7.42 -14.84 11.97
CA ILE A 175 -7.10 -14.54 13.37
C ILE A 175 -8.34 -14.71 14.24
N TRP A 176 -9.42 -13.99 13.92
CA TRP A 176 -10.63 -13.90 14.74
C TRP A 176 -11.52 -15.14 14.68
N SER A 177 -11.44 -15.97 13.64
CA SER A 177 -12.15 -17.27 13.61
C SER A 177 -11.70 -18.24 14.70
N ASN A 178 -10.50 -18.05 15.26
CA ASN A 178 -9.97 -18.85 16.35
C ASN A 178 -10.41 -18.32 17.74
N PHE A 179 -11.15 -17.22 17.81
CA PHE A 179 -11.62 -16.62 19.05
C PHE A 179 -13.15 -16.72 19.16
N SER A 180 -13.64 -17.25 20.28
CA SER A 180 -15.07 -17.33 20.57
C SER A 180 -15.39 -16.65 21.89
N LEU A 181 -16.36 -15.73 21.86
CA LEU A 181 -16.88 -15.04 23.02
C LEU A 181 -18.24 -15.66 23.41
N GLY A 182 -18.25 -16.56 24.38
CA GLY A 182 -19.46 -17.10 24.98
C GLY A 182 -19.94 -16.26 26.16
N VAL A 183 -21.19 -16.49 26.59
CA VAL A 183 -21.81 -15.81 27.76
C VAL A 183 -21.13 -16.21 29.08
N ARG A 184 -20.49 -17.39 29.14
CA ARG A 184 -19.86 -17.92 30.36
C ARG A 184 -18.44 -18.45 30.16
N PHE A 185 -18.00 -18.62 28.92
CA PHE A 185 -16.66 -19.09 28.61
C PHE A 185 -16.12 -18.35 27.39
N HIS A 186 -14.83 -18.02 27.44
CA HIS A 186 -14.08 -17.48 26.32
C HIS A 186 -13.11 -18.55 25.87
N TYR A 187 -13.03 -18.79 24.57
CA TYR A 187 -12.20 -19.85 24.02
C TYR A 187 -11.33 -19.32 22.89
N VAL A 188 -10.06 -19.71 22.92
CA VAL A 188 -9.08 -19.43 21.87
C VAL A 188 -8.50 -20.75 21.37
N ASN A 189 -8.66 -21.04 20.08
CA ASN A 189 -7.97 -22.15 19.44
C ASN A 189 -6.52 -21.77 19.14
N TRP A 190 -5.65 -21.95 20.13
CA TRP A 190 -4.22 -21.63 20.01
C TRP A 190 -3.51 -22.42 18.90
N GLY A 191 -3.86 -23.69 18.71
CA GLY A 191 -3.28 -24.52 17.65
C GLY A 191 -3.63 -24.00 16.26
N GLY A 192 -4.90 -23.64 16.05
CA GLY A 192 -5.35 -23.01 14.81
C GLY A 192 -4.69 -21.64 14.57
N LEU A 193 -4.58 -20.83 15.63
CA LEU A 193 -3.95 -19.51 15.54
C LEU A 193 -2.45 -19.60 15.24
N LEU A 194 -1.73 -20.55 15.85
CA LEU A 194 -0.33 -20.85 15.57
C LEU A 194 -0.14 -21.32 14.12
N HIS A 195 -0.98 -22.24 13.63
CA HIS A 195 -0.91 -22.69 12.24
C HIS A 195 -1.07 -21.52 11.25
N ARG A 196 -2.06 -20.63 11.48
CA ARG A 196 -2.26 -19.43 10.65
C ARG A 196 -1.09 -18.45 10.76
N TYR A 197 -0.54 -18.27 11.95
CA TYR A 197 0.62 -17.42 12.19
C TYR A 197 1.83 -17.91 11.38
N LEU A 198 2.14 -19.21 11.42
CA LEU A 198 3.24 -19.82 10.66
C LEU A 198 3.03 -19.67 9.15
N MET A 199 1.80 -19.84 8.66
CA MET A 199 1.47 -19.62 7.25
C MET A 199 1.69 -18.17 6.81
N HIS A 200 1.23 -17.18 7.59
CA HIS A 200 1.48 -15.77 7.27
C HIS A 200 2.96 -15.42 7.30
N ASN A 201 3.69 -15.93 8.29
CA ASN A 201 5.12 -15.71 8.40
C ASN A 201 5.86 -16.33 7.20
N ALA A 202 5.50 -17.55 6.77
CA ALA A 202 6.09 -18.18 5.58
C ALA A 202 5.82 -17.39 4.29
N ILE A 203 4.58 -16.89 4.10
CA ILE A 203 4.23 -16.06 2.93
C ILE A 203 5.02 -14.75 2.93
N LEU A 204 5.13 -14.09 4.09
CA LEU A 204 5.91 -12.85 4.22
C LEU A 204 7.41 -13.10 4.02
N ALA A 205 7.94 -14.21 4.53
CA ALA A 205 9.33 -14.58 4.32
C ALA A 205 9.62 -14.77 2.82
N ALA A 206 8.76 -15.49 2.10
CA ALA A 206 8.86 -15.64 0.65
C ALA A 206 8.81 -14.29 -0.09
N PHE A 207 7.93 -13.39 0.34
CA PHE A 207 7.84 -12.03 -0.20
C PHE A 207 9.13 -11.23 0.04
N PHE A 208 9.69 -11.25 1.25
CA PHE A 208 10.92 -10.54 1.58
C PHE A 208 12.13 -11.13 0.88
N LEU A 209 12.20 -12.45 0.75
CA LEU A 209 13.23 -13.10 -0.07
C LEU A 209 13.18 -12.53 -1.49
N LEU A 210 12.04 -12.63 -2.18
CA LEU A 210 11.92 -12.18 -3.56
C LEU A 210 12.23 -10.68 -3.73
N THR A 211 11.72 -9.83 -2.84
CA THR A 211 11.86 -8.36 -2.98
C THR A 211 13.25 -7.84 -2.64
N THR A 212 13.97 -8.51 -1.73
CA THR A 212 15.32 -8.08 -1.30
C THR A 212 16.45 -8.86 -1.98
N PHE A 213 16.12 -9.83 -2.85
CA PHE A 213 17.10 -10.69 -3.52
C PHE A 213 18.21 -9.91 -4.23
N LYS A 214 17.85 -8.87 -5.00
CA LYS A 214 18.84 -8.07 -5.72
C LYS A 214 19.80 -7.38 -4.76
N THR A 215 19.27 -6.60 -3.82
CA THR A 215 20.05 -5.68 -2.99
C THR A 215 20.80 -6.37 -1.85
N LYS A 216 20.22 -7.44 -1.28
CA LYS A 216 20.76 -8.13 -0.09
C LYS A 216 21.44 -9.46 -0.40
N PHE A 217 21.28 -10.01 -1.59
CA PHE A 217 21.95 -11.25 -2.00
C PHE A 217 22.81 -11.06 -3.25
N LEU A 218 22.21 -10.65 -4.37
CA LEU A 218 22.90 -10.60 -5.66
C LEU A 218 24.07 -9.60 -5.67
N ASP A 219 23.86 -8.39 -5.15
CA ASP A 219 24.87 -7.34 -5.12
C ASP A 219 26.06 -7.73 -4.20
N LEU A 220 25.78 -8.37 -3.06
CA LEU A 220 26.83 -8.84 -2.14
C LEU A 220 27.55 -10.07 -2.69
N TYR A 221 26.83 -10.98 -3.33
CA TYR A 221 27.41 -12.14 -4.01
C TYR A 221 28.38 -11.72 -5.11
N TYR A 222 28.03 -10.72 -5.92
CA TYR A 222 28.95 -10.19 -6.93
C TYR A 222 30.18 -9.52 -6.30
N LYS A 223 30.04 -8.82 -5.16
CA LYS A 223 31.20 -8.26 -4.44
C LYS A 223 32.17 -9.34 -3.99
N VAL A 224 31.68 -10.46 -3.46
CA VAL A 224 32.53 -11.59 -3.07
C VAL A 224 33.12 -12.29 -4.29
N LYS A 225 32.36 -12.45 -5.37
CA LYS A 225 32.85 -13.10 -6.61
C LYS A 225 33.99 -12.33 -7.29
N TYR A 226 34.04 -11.01 -7.14
CA TYR A 226 35.08 -10.15 -7.71
C TYR A 226 36.12 -9.71 -6.65
N ASP A 227 36.28 -10.46 -5.55
CA ASP A 227 37.24 -10.18 -4.45
C ASP A 227 37.17 -8.77 -3.86
N MET A 228 36.00 -8.12 -3.95
CA MET A 228 35.75 -6.81 -3.32
C MET A 228 35.24 -6.94 -1.88
N SER A 229 35.18 -8.16 -1.33
CA SER A 229 34.76 -8.44 0.04
C SER A 229 35.33 -9.78 0.51
N GLU A 230 35.86 -9.82 1.74
CA GLU A 230 36.38 -11.02 2.40
C GLU A 230 35.29 -11.97 2.95
N GLU A 231 34.00 -11.64 2.76
CA GLU A 231 32.90 -12.43 3.30
C GLU A 231 32.68 -13.74 2.52
N SER A 232 32.39 -14.84 3.23
CA SER A 232 32.05 -16.09 2.56
C SER A 232 30.63 -16.09 1.98
N VAL A 233 30.45 -16.78 0.83
CA VAL A 233 29.13 -16.96 0.20
C VAL A 233 28.11 -17.60 1.15
N SER A 234 28.56 -18.53 2.01
CA SER A 234 27.72 -19.14 3.04
C SER A 234 27.25 -18.12 4.08
N HIS A 235 28.10 -17.15 4.44
CA HIS A 235 27.74 -16.10 5.38
C HIS A 235 26.69 -15.16 4.79
N ILE A 236 26.85 -14.73 3.54
CA ILE A 236 25.88 -13.89 2.82
C ILE A 236 24.52 -14.59 2.73
N THR A 237 24.52 -15.88 2.35
CA THR A 237 23.29 -16.67 2.23
C THR A 237 22.57 -16.76 3.57
N LYS A 238 23.30 -17.02 4.66
CA LYS A 238 22.73 -17.09 6.00
C LYS A 238 22.17 -15.75 6.45
N GLN A 239 22.90 -14.64 6.26
CA GLN A 239 22.42 -13.31 6.61
C GLN A 239 21.17 -12.92 5.81
N TYR A 240 21.13 -13.24 4.53
CA TYR A 240 19.98 -12.96 3.66
C TYR A 240 18.72 -13.72 4.10
N LEU A 241 18.86 -15.02 4.42
CA LEU A 241 17.74 -15.82 4.95
C LEU A 241 17.27 -15.32 6.31
N LEU A 242 18.20 -15.02 7.23
CA LEU A 242 17.88 -14.47 8.54
C LEU A 242 17.18 -13.11 8.43
N HIS A 243 17.63 -12.24 7.53
CA HIS A 243 16.99 -10.95 7.27
C HIS A 243 15.52 -11.13 6.89
N ALA A 244 15.24 -11.99 5.90
CA ALA A 244 13.87 -12.23 5.45
C ALA A 244 13.00 -12.85 6.56
N ALA A 245 13.55 -13.77 7.35
CA ALA A 245 12.83 -14.41 8.45
C ALA A 245 12.51 -13.41 9.58
N HIS A 246 13.47 -12.56 9.98
CA HIS A 246 13.26 -11.55 11.02
C HIS A 246 12.27 -10.48 10.58
N MET A 247 12.37 -9.99 9.34
CA MET A 247 11.39 -9.06 8.77
C MET A 247 9.99 -9.67 8.73
N ALA A 248 9.86 -10.89 8.23
CA ALA A 248 8.57 -11.59 8.18
C ALA A 248 7.97 -11.79 9.57
N ASN A 249 8.79 -12.16 10.56
CA ASN A 249 8.37 -12.31 11.94
C ASN A 249 7.87 -10.99 12.53
N SER A 250 8.62 -9.89 12.35
CA SER A 250 8.23 -8.57 12.85
C SER A 250 6.88 -8.12 12.28
N TRP A 251 6.70 -8.22 10.96
CA TRP A 251 5.43 -7.90 10.31
C TRP A 251 4.28 -8.82 10.77
N THR A 252 4.55 -10.11 10.95
CA THR A 252 3.54 -11.04 11.45
C THR A 252 3.13 -10.70 12.89
N ASN A 253 4.09 -10.36 13.75
CA ASN A 253 3.84 -9.92 15.12
C ASN A 253 3.01 -8.63 15.12
N PHE A 254 3.37 -7.65 14.30
CA PHE A 254 2.65 -6.39 14.18
C PHE A 254 1.19 -6.58 13.71
N MET A 255 0.90 -7.60 12.90
CA MET A 255 -0.47 -7.96 12.53
C MET A 255 -1.23 -8.67 13.66
N TYR A 256 -0.59 -9.62 14.36
CA TYR A 256 -1.27 -10.47 15.34
C TYR A 256 -1.43 -9.81 16.70
N PHE A 257 -0.41 -9.11 17.17
CA PHE A 257 -0.33 -8.52 18.51
C PHE A 257 -1.51 -7.58 18.86
N PRO A 258 -1.90 -6.60 18.01
CA PRO A 258 -3.03 -5.74 18.33
C PRO A 258 -4.36 -6.51 18.34
N ASN A 259 -4.48 -7.58 17.55
CA ASN A 259 -5.66 -8.44 17.57
C ASN A 259 -5.72 -9.31 18.84
N LEU A 260 -4.60 -9.89 19.27
CA LEU A 260 -4.52 -10.69 20.50
C LEU A 260 -4.79 -9.84 21.74
N ILE A 261 -4.21 -8.64 21.81
CA ILE A 261 -4.51 -7.69 22.89
C ILE A 261 -5.99 -7.29 22.84
N SER A 262 -6.56 -7.06 21.65
CA SER A 262 -7.99 -6.78 21.52
C SER A 262 -8.84 -7.94 22.03
N MET A 263 -8.51 -9.19 21.72
CA MET A 263 -9.21 -10.38 22.24
C MET A 263 -9.15 -10.45 23.76
N LEU A 264 -7.97 -10.20 24.34
CA LEU A 264 -7.79 -10.15 25.79
C LEU A 264 -8.63 -9.04 26.43
N LEU A 265 -8.53 -7.81 25.91
CA LEU A 265 -9.29 -6.65 26.40
C LEU A 265 -10.80 -6.87 26.29
N ILE A 266 -11.28 -7.43 25.18
CA ILE A 266 -12.70 -7.80 25.03
C ILE A 266 -13.07 -8.83 26.09
N SER A 267 -12.28 -9.89 26.27
CA SER A 267 -12.58 -10.96 27.24
C SER A 267 -12.66 -10.42 28.67
N LEU A 268 -11.76 -9.51 29.04
CA LEU A 268 -11.72 -8.89 30.37
C LEU A 268 -12.84 -7.87 30.60
N SER A 269 -13.24 -7.14 29.56
CA SER A 269 -14.23 -6.04 29.67
C SER A 269 -15.63 -6.40 29.21
N ALA A 270 -15.84 -7.56 28.58
CA ALA A 270 -17.15 -8.05 28.16
C ALA A 270 -18.16 -8.12 29.33
N PRO A 271 -17.80 -8.53 30.56
CA PRO A 271 -18.73 -8.52 31.70
C PRO A 271 -19.20 -7.11 32.10
N LEU A 272 -18.36 -6.09 31.86
CA LEU A 272 -18.67 -4.68 32.17
C LEU A 272 -19.58 -4.06 31.10
N MET A 273 -19.65 -4.67 29.92
CA MET A 273 -20.53 -4.25 28.84
C MET A 273 -21.96 -4.71 29.16
N LYS A 274 -22.71 -3.90 29.91
CA LYS A 274 -24.17 -4.08 30.01
C LYS A 274 -24.75 -4.13 28.59
N PRO A 275 -25.78 -4.96 28.30
CA PRO A 275 -26.43 -5.02 27.00
C PRO A 275 -27.12 -3.68 26.68
N SER A 276 -26.31 -2.73 26.25
CA SER A 276 -26.71 -1.43 25.75
C SER A 276 -27.39 -1.66 24.42
N LYS A 277 -28.68 -1.29 24.32
CA LYS A 277 -29.45 -1.39 23.07
C LYS A 277 -28.90 -0.47 21.96
N SER A 278 -27.93 0.41 22.26
CA SER A 278 -27.43 1.38 21.29
C SER A 278 -26.23 0.85 20.49
N LYS A 279 -26.41 0.77 19.17
CA LYS A 279 -25.37 0.41 18.19
C LYS A 279 -24.14 1.34 18.27
N LEU A 280 -24.34 2.58 18.70
CA LEU A 280 -23.27 3.57 18.85
C LEU A 280 -22.35 3.20 20.02
N SER A 281 -22.91 2.82 21.17
CA SER A 281 -22.16 2.40 22.36
C SER A 281 -21.26 1.19 22.06
N LEU A 282 -21.79 0.16 21.38
CA LEU A 282 -20.99 -1.00 20.96
C LEU A 282 -19.85 -0.61 20.00
N LYS A 283 -20.13 0.27 19.03
CA LYS A 283 -19.11 0.76 18.10
C LYS A 283 -18.00 1.52 18.80
N THR A 284 -18.36 2.42 19.72
CA THR A 284 -17.40 3.21 20.49
C THR A 284 -16.56 2.31 21.38
N TYR A 285 -17.16 1.34 22.07
CA TYR A 285 -16.46 0.35 22.87
C TYR A 285 -15.41 -0.43 22.04
N MET A 286 -15.80 -0.96 20.87
CA MET A 286 -14.87 -1.67 19.99
C MET A 286 -13.76 -0.76 19.43
N LYS A 287 -14.06 0.52 19.18
CA LYS A 287 -13.04 1.50 18.77
C LYS A 287 -12.03 1.75 19.89
N SER A 288 -12.50 1.94 21.12
CA SER A 288 -11.65 2.19 22.28
C SER A 288 -10.73 0.99 22.54
N ILE A 289 -11.25 -0.23 22.48
CA ILE A 289 -10.41 -1.43 22.63
C ILE A 289 -9.36 -1.53 21.52
N GLY A 290 -9.77 -1.39 20.26
CA GLY A 290 -8.83 -1.46 19.16
C GLY A 290 -7.78 -0.34 19.23
N PHE A 291 -8.18 0.87 19.62
CA PHE A 291 -7.25 1.97 19.87
C PHE A 291 -6.21 1.59 20.93
N THR A 292 -6.65 1.17 22.11
CA THR A 292 -5.73 0.80 23.20
C THR A 292 -4.81 -0.35 22.79
N ALA A 293 -5.33 -1.37 22.12
CA ALA A 293 -4.55 -2.53 21.69
C ALA A 293 -3.46 -2.17 20.66
N ALA A 294 -3.80 -1.33 19.69
CA ALA A 294 -2.85 -0.84 18.68
C ALA A 294 -1.83 0.14 19.28
N PHE A 295 -2.23 0.95 20.26
CA PHE A 295 -1.31 1.83 20.97
C PHE A 295 -0.27 1.04 21.77
N VAL A 296 -0.70 0.03 22.52
CA VAL A 296 0.20 -0.90 23.23
C VAL A 296 1.12 -1.64 22.26
N THR A 297 0.62 -2.02 21.07
CA THR A 297 1.43 -2.64 20.03
C THR A 297 2.57 -1.75 19.54
N LEU A 298 2.31 -0.45 19.35
CA LEU A 298 3.36 0.49 18.94
C LEU A 298 4.41 0.68 20.02
N ILE A 299 4.00 0.76 21.29
CA ILE A 299 4.94 0.84 22.41
C ILE A 299 5.81 -0.42 22.46
N ALA A 300 5.21 -1.60 22.30
CA ALA A 300 5.95 -2.86 22.28
C ALA A 300 6.95 -2.93 21.11
N ASN A 301 6.59 -2.40 19.94
CA ASN A 301 7.49 -2.28 18.80
C ASN A 301 8.66 -1.31 19.06
N SER A 302 8.45 -0.24 19.86
CA SER A 302 9.52 0.70 20.21
C SER A 302 10.45 0.25 21.34
N MET A 303 10.06 -0.77 22.10
CA MET A 303 10.81 -1.26 23.27
C MET A 303 11.85 -2.33 22.92
N ASP A 304 11.98 -2.71 21.63
CA ASP A 304 12.96 -3.68 21.13
C ASP A 304 13.07 -4.95 21.98
N PHE A 305 11.93 -5.47 22.46
CA PHE A 305 11.87 -6.61 23.37
C PHE A 305 12.56 -7.88 22.86
N ILE A 306 12.72 -8.02 21.54
CA ILE A 306 13.36 -9.19 20.95
C ILE A 306 14.67 -8.77 20.27
N PRO A 307 15.83 -9.27 20.72
CA PRO A 307 17.11 -8.91 20.14
C PRO A 307 17.26 -9.45 18.71
N ASP A 308 17.97 -8.68 17.89
CA ASP A 308 18.35 -9.10 16.56
C ASP A 308 19.49 -10.10 16.60
N TRP A 309 19.28 -11.25 15.97
CA TRP A 309 20.29 -12.28 15.87
C TRP A 309 20.87 -12.27 14.46
N GLY A 310 22.17 -12.02 14.35
CA GLY A 310 22.95 -12.33 13.14
C GLY A 310 23.08 -11.24 12.08
N ILE A 311 22.59 -10.02 12.29
CA ILE A 311 22.83 -8.89 11.37
C ILE A 311 23.15 -7.64 12.20
N THR A 312 24.44 -7.33 12.32
CA THR A 312 24.96 -6.21 13.13
C THR A 312 25.48 -5.04 12.29
N LYS A 313 25.58 -5.19 10.97
CA LYS A 313 26.07 -4.13 10.08
C LYS A 313 24.95 -3.16 9.74
N GLY A 314 24.75 -2.15 10.58
CA GLY A 314 23.85 -1.02 10.28
C GLY A 314 23.22 -0.31 11.47
N GLY A 315 23.37 -0.79 12.70
CA GLY A 315 22.87 -0.11 13.92
C GLY A 315 21.34 -0.06 14.09
N GLU A 316 20.57 -0.32 13.05
CA GLU A 316 19.10 -0.38 13.11
C GLU A 316 18.60 -1.80 13.35
N ASN A 317 17.68 -1.94 14.30
CA ASN A 317 17.03 -3.20 14.62
C ASN A 317 16.07 -3.59 13.48
N ILE A 318 16.31 -4.71 12.79
CA ILE A 318 15.53 -5.23 11.66
C ILE A 318 14.13 -5.65 12.12
N ARG A 319 13.97 -6.04 13.38
CA ARG A 319 12.65 -6.33 13.94
C ARG A 319 11.88 -5.06 14.29
N HIS A 320 12.52 -3.91 14.36
CA HIS A 320 11.85 -2.63 14.57
C HIS A 320 11.19 -2.16 13.27
N LEU A 321 9.86 -2.05 13.28
CA LEU A 321 9.16 -1.44 12.15
C LEU A 321 9.36 0.07 12.16
N SER A 322 10.01 0.58 11.12
CA SER A 322 10.26 2.01 10.96
C SER A 322 8.95 2.81 10.88
N LYS A 323 8.99 4.08 11.31
CA LYS A 323 7.87 5.01 11.19
C LYS A 323 7.34 5.12 9.76
N GLN A 324 8.24 5.10 8.77
CA GLN A 324 7.88 5.14 7.35
C GLN A 324 7.07 3.91 6.91
N SER A 325 7.43 2.72 7.43
CA SER A 325 6.66 1.49 7.16
C SER A 325 5.26 1.57 7.77
N ILE A 326 5.14 2.09 8.99
CA ILE A 326 3.84 2.26 9.67
C ILE A 326 2.98 3.31 8.95
N ASP A 327 3.57 4.40 8.46
CA ASP A 327 2.87 5.41 7.66
C ASP A 327 2.26 4.82 6.39
N LYS A 328 3.02 4.00 5.64
CA LYS A 328 2.50 3.31 4.45
C LYS A 328 1.33 2.38 4.78
N VAL A 329 1.37 1.72 5.93
CA VAL A 329 0.27 0.88 6.43
C VAL A 329 -0.93 1.75 6.78
N ASN A 330 -0.71 2.88 7.46
CA ASN A 330 -1.75 3.85 7.79
C ASN A 330 -2.46 4.35 6.53
N ASP A 331 -1.71 4.76 5.52
CA ASP A 331 -2.25 5.21 4.24
C ASP A 331 -3.10 4.13 3.58
N TYR A 332 -2.59 2.89 3.54
CA TYR A 332 -3.33 1.75 2.99
C TYR A 332 -4.63 1.45 3.75
N ILE A 333 -4.58 1.39 5.08
CA ILE A 333 -5.76 1.13 5.93
C ILE A 333 -6.77 2.28 5.77
N PHE A 334 -6.30 3.52 5.76
CA PHE A 334 -7.12 4.71 5.60
C PHE A 334 -7.83 4.73 4.24
N GLN A 335 -7.11 4.45 3.14
CA GLN A 335 -7.69 4.33 1.80
C GLN A 335 -8.82 3.29 1.77
N ILE A 336 -8.61 2.13 2.39
CA ILE A 336 -9.64 1.08 2.48
C ILE A 336 -10.85 1.50 3.31
N LEU A 337 -10.63 2.20 4.42
CA LEU A 337 -11.72 2.70 5.26
C LEU A 337 -12.56 3.75 4.51
N ILE A 338 -11.91 4.69 3.80
CA ILE A 338 -12.61 5.66 2.94
C ILE A 338 -13.41 4.93 1.87
N LEU A 339 -12.80 3.99 1.15
CA LEU A 339 -13.46 3.21 0.11
C LEU A 339 -14.70 2.49 0.62
N SER A 340 -14.60 1.88 1.80
CA SER A 340 -15.73 1.21 2.44
C SER A 340 -16.89 2.16 2.68
N LYS A 341 -16.62 3.36 3.23
CA LYS A 341 -17.65 4.39 3.45
C LYS A 341 -18.21 4.95 2.15
N TRP A 342 -17.35 5.16 1.15
CA TRP A 342 -17.74 5.63 -0.17
C TRP A 342 -18.70 4.65 -0.86
N ARG A 343 -18.40 3.35 -0.84
CA ARG A 343 -19.27 2.31 -1.39
C ARG A 343 -20.63 2.25 -0.68
N ILE A 344 -20.64 2.37 0.64
CA ILE A 344 -21.89 2.45 1.43
C ILE A 344 -22.71 3.68 1.00
N LEU A 345 -22.08 4.84 0.84
CA LEU A 345 -22.75 6.07 0.44
C LEU A 345 -23.32 5.98 -0.98
N LYS A 346 -22.53 5.50 -1.94
CA LYS A 346 -22.93 5.31 -3.35
C LYS A 346 -24.17 4.41 -3.48
N GLU A 347 -24.21 3.30 -2.76
CA GLU A 347 -25.29 2.30 -2.91
C GLU A 347 -26.58 2.66 -2.14
N ASN A 348 -26.48 3.42 -1.05
CA ASN A 348 -27.62 3.64 -0.14
C ASN A 348 -28.19 5.07 -0.16
N HIS A 349 -27.45 6.06 -0.63
CA HIS A 349 -27.93 7.44 -0.63
C HIS A 349 -28.86 7.71 -1.82
N ARG A 350 -30.01 8.33 -1.57
CA ARG A 350 -31.03 8.61 -2.60
C ARG A 350 -30.49 9.42 -3.78
N LEU A 351 -29.68 10.45 -3.51
CA LEU A 351 -29.08 11.31 -4.55
C LEU A 351 -28.05 10.60 -5.44
N PHE A 352 -27.46 9.50 -4.97
CA PHE A 352 -26.44 8.76 -5.71
C PHE A 352 -26.98 7.53 -6.42
N ARG A 353 -28.26 7.22 -6.21
CA ARG A 353 -28.98 6.11 -6.83
C ARG A 353 -29.33 6.48 -8.28
N GLY A 354 -28.85 5.69 -9.24
CA GLY A 354 -29.06 5.92 -10.68
C GLY A 354 -27.90 6.62 -11.39
N VAL A 355 -26.88 7.08 -10.66
CA VAL A 355 -25.64 7.58 -11.26
C VAL A 355 -24.82 6.40 -11.82
N ASN A 356 -24.33 6.54 -13.05
CA ASN A 356 -23.44 5.54 -13.65
C ASN A 356 -22.00 5.69 -13.11
N TRP A 357 -21.81 5.27 -11.86
CA TRP A 357 -20.53 5.32 -11.15
C TRP A 357 -19.40 4.63 -11.90
N SER A 358 -19.71 3.56 -12.64
CA SER A 358 -18.71 2.82 -13.41
C SER A 358 -18.03 3.67 -14.49
N ARG A 359 -18.80 4.57 -15.14
CA ARG A 359 -18.26 5.53 -16.13
C ARG A 359 -17.47 6.64 -15.45
N ILE A 360 -18.01 7.21 -14.37
CA ILE A 360 -17.36 8.31 -13.64
C ILE A 360 -16.03 7.84 -13.04
N GLU A 361 -16.00 6.69 -12.38
CA GLU A 361 -14.78 6.16 -11.76
C GLU A 361 -13.74 5.75 -12.80
N ALA A 362 -14.17 5.20 -13.94
CA ALA A 362 -13.27 4.94 -15.06
C ALA A 362 -12.66 6.24 -15.63
N ALA A 363 -13.46 7.31 -15.74
CA ALA A 363 -12.99 8.61 -16.20
C ALA A 363 -12.00 9.22 -15.20
N VAL A 364 -12.35 9.26 -13.91
CA VAL A 364 -11.48 9.78 -12.83
C VAL A 364 -10.16 9.02 -12.77
N MET A 365 -10.21 7.68 -12.81
CA MET A 365 -9.01 6.84 -12.86
C MET A 365 -8.13 7.18 -14.08
N SER A 366 -8.73 7.29 -15.26
CA SER A 366 -8.00 7.58 -16.51
C SER A 366 -7.37 8.98 -16.49
N VAL A 367 -8.07 9.98 -15.95
CA VAL A 367 -7.53 11.34 -15.75
C VAL A 367 -6.38 11.32 -14.73
N GLY A 368 -6.50 10.54 -13.66
CA GLY A 368 -5.42 10.37 -12.67
C GLY A 368 -4.17 9.74 -13.28
N VAL A 369 -4.33 8.69 -14.09
CA VAL A 369 -3.22 8.04 -14.81
C VAL A 369 -2.59 9.01 -15.82
N TYR A 370 -3.40 9.76 -16.57
CA TYR A 370 -2.91 10.77 -17.50
C TYR A 370 -2.01 11.80 -16.79
N LYS A 371 -2.48 12.35 -15.66
CA LYS A 371 -1.68 13.30 -14.87
C LYS A 371 -0.37 12.71 -14.37
N LEU A 372 -0.36 11.46 -13.91
CA LEU A 372 0.88 10.80 -13.48
C LEU A 372 1.85 10.57 -14.64
N MET A 373 1.35 10.18 -15.82
CA MET A 373 2.17 10.00 -17.02
C MET A 373 2.80 11.33 -17.45
N SER A 374 2.03 12.42 -17.48
CA SER A 374 2.55 13.76 -17.79
C SER A 374 3.60 14.25 -16.77
N LEU A 375 3.40 13.98 -15.47
CA LEU A 375 4.37 14.37 -14.44
C LEU A 375 5.70 13.60 -14.54
N ASN A 376 5.65 12.32 -14.93
CA ASN A 376 6.86 11.52 -15.12
C ASN A 376 7.66 11.96 -16.37
N GLU A 377 7.03 12.60 -17.34
CA GLU A 377 7.71 13.15 -18.52
C GLU A 377 8.38 14.50 -18.23
N CYS A 378 7.80 15.35 -17.37
CA CYS A 378 8.44 16.61 -16.95
C CYS A 378 9.66 16.40 -16.03
N THR A 379 9.81 15.23 -15.42
CA THR A 379 10.90 14.91 -14.50
C THR A 379 12.09 14.21 -15.18
N SER A 380 12.01 13.95 -16.49
CA SER A 380 13.10 13.38 -17.28
C SER A 380 14.02 14.41 -17.94
N ASP A 381 13.74 15.71 -17.79
CA ASP A 381 14.68 16.78 -18.17
C ASP A 381 15.77 16.92 -17.11
N ASP A 382 17.02 16.97 -17.55
CA ASP A 382 18.24 16.69 -16.77
C ASP A 382 18.50 17.63 -15.56
N ASP A 383 17.76 18.72 -15.40
CA ASP A 383 17.93 19.70 -14.31
C ASP A 383 17.23 19.31 -12.99
N VAL A 384 16.43 18.22 -12.97
CA VAL A 384 15.77 17.71 -11.75
C VAL A 384 16.45 16.43 -11.23
N LYS A 385 17.64 16.09 -11.75
CA LYS A 385 18.44 14.95 -11.26
C LYS A 385 19.12 15.17 -9.90
N SER A 386 19.09 16.40 -9.38
CA SER A 386 19.57 16.74 -8.02
C SER A 386 18.48 16.57 -6.94
N ASP A 387 17.25 16.27 -7.33
CA ASP A 387 16.16 16.10 -6.38
C ASP A 387 16.19 14.66 -5.82
N PRO A 388 16.42 14.44 -4.51
CA PRO A 388 16.44 13.10 -3.89
C PRO A 388 15.14 12.30 -4.10
N LEU A 389 14.08 12.96 -4.58
CA LEU A 389 12.80 12.40 -5.01
C LEU A 389 12.83 11.58 -6.30
N VAL A 390 13.82 11.76 -7.20
CA VAL A 390 13.95 10.97 -8.44
C VAL A 390 14.49 9.56 -8.16
N ASN A 391 15.33 9.40 -7.12
CA ASN A 391 15.85 8.09 -6.72
C ASN A 391 14.76 7.14 -6.19
N ALA A 392 13.67 7.67 -5.63
CA ALA A 392 12.57 6.86 -5.09
C ALA A 392 11.70 6.22 -6.19
N VAL A 393 11.60 6.86 -7.37
CA VAL A 393 10.85 6.31 -8.52
C VAL A 393 11.73 5.39 -9.37
N GLY A 394 13.05 5.67 -9.46
CA GLY A 394 14.03 4.78 -10.07
C GLY A 394 14.06 3.39 -9.42
N HIS A 395 13.81 3.29 -8.11
CA HIS A 395 13.80 2.01 -7.39
C HIS A 395 12.54 1.15 -7.56
N ILE A 396 11.43 1.71 -8.07
CA ILE A 396 10.19 0.93 -8.27
C ILE A 396 10.06 0.43 -9.72
N MET A 397 10.84 0.98 -10.66
CA MET A 397 10.81 0.54 -12.07
C MET A 397 12.11 -0.08 -12.62
N ASN A 398 13.22 -0.06 -11.88
CA ASN A 398 14.43 -0.85 -12.22
C ASN A 398 14.43 -2.24 -11.58
#